data_AF-A0A920P3J3-F1
#
_entry.id   AF-A0A920P3J3-F1
#
_cell.length_a   1.000
_cell.length_b   1.000
_cell.length_c   1.000
_cell.angle_alpha   90.00
_cell.angle_beta   90.00
_cell.angle_gamma   90.00
#
_symmetry.space_group_name_H-M   'P 1'
#
loop_
_entity.id
_entity.type
_entity.pdbx_description
1 polymer ?
#
loop_
_entity_poly.entity_id
_entity_poly.type
_entity_poly.pdbx_seq_one_letter_code
_entity_poly.pdbx_strand_id
1 'polypeptide(L)'
;MLDRVGELVGRAYDAEADELLAIGFWRTTPVQLPFFFVMVFFQAIKGRGYVLRRILRRAMRHAWLLGQREPTLTGVVAAVIDSMGDTFPDLIHRRDHLLKTTQAEEERFLLTIEGGMTRFNELISEGGGTIAGDDAFKLYDTFGFPIDLTEIMAKEREYGVDKVGFEEELAKQRARSRADREEAKEVFRAGDITDGWIQIVDQEQTFVGYQQIHIRTEVLAYRVKDDVVGLILRESPFYLESGGQVSDVGVVSGDVWKLDVQEVADVMGQTAVFGSIEGVFPDGGEKLSVEAQVTDHVRRDTVRNHTATHLLHSALREVLGDHVVQRGSLVAPDRLRFDFAHTGPLGTDELEQVELIVNEGIWANHPVEIDHRSYATAVEDGAMALFGEKYPEQVRVVSIPASVWNSVGARMRAKLLRLVYSGSLVSQESQQE
;
A
#
# COMPACT_ATOMS: atom_id res chain seq x y z
N MET A 1 -15.70 -37.66 6.39
CA MET A 1 -15.09 -36.48 5.70
C MET A 1 -15.25 -36.60 4.19
N LEU A 2 -14.68 -37.61 3.52
CA LEU A 2 -14.76 -37.76 2.05
C LEU A 2 -16.19 -37.86 1.52
N ASP A 3 -17.08 -38.60 2.19
CA ASP A 3 -18.49 -38.70 1.80
C ASP A 3 -19.20 -37.34 1.87
N ARG A 4 -18.90 -36.55 2.93
CA ARG A 4 -19.44 -35.20 3.09
C ARG A 4 -18.94 -34.23 2.02
N VAL A 5 -17.69 -34.37 1.60
CA VAL A 5 -17.14 -33.61 0.46
C VAL A 5 -17.79 -34.05 -0.86
N GLY A 6 -18.03 -35.35 -1.02
CA GLY A 6 -18.73 -35.89 -2.20
C GLY A 6 -20.17 -35.37 -2.33
N GLU A 7 -20.90 -35.28 -1.21
CA GLU A 7 -22.21 -34.63 -1.15
C GLU A 7 -22.14 -33.15 -1.58
N LEU A 8 -21.18 -32.40 -1.05
CA LEU A 8 -21.03 -30.97 -1.31
C LEU A 8 -20.66 -30.64 -2.77
N VAL A 9 -19.92 -31.52 -3.43
CA VAL A 9 -19.48 -31.31 -4.82
C VAL A 9 -20.38 -32.06 -5.82
N GLY A 10 -21.42 -32.75 -5.35
CA GLY A 10 -22.42 -33.41 -6.19
C GLY A 10 -21.91 -34.64 -6.94
N ARG A 11 -20.76 -35.21 -6.54
CA ARG A 11 -20.24 -36.49 -7.05
C ARG A 11 -19.73 -37.33 -5.88
N ALA A 12 -20.12 -38.59 -5.81
CA ALA A 12 -19.56 -39.54 -4.85
C ALA A 12 -18.07 -39.76 -5.12
N TYR A 13 -17.31 -40.02 -4.06
CA TYR A 13 -15.92 -40.46 -4.18
C TYR A 13 -15.91 -41.83 -4.87
N ASP A 14 -15.22 -41.92 -6.00
CA ASP A 14 -15.01 -43.17 -6.73
C ASP A 14 -13.51 -43.34 -6.99
N ALA A 15 -12.92 -44.35 -6.35
CA ALA A 15 -11.50 -44.65 -6.45
C ALA A 15 -11.10 -45.24 -7.82
N GLU A 16 -12.06 -45.68 -8.62
CA GLU A 16 -11.86 -46.38 -9.90
C GLU A 16 -12.34 -45.58 -11.12
N ALA A 17 -12.79 -44.33 -10.94
CA ALA A 17 -13.33 -43.52 -12.04
C ALA A 17 -12.32 -43.28 -13.19
N ASP A 18 -12.76 -43.53 -14.43
CA ASP A 18 -11.93 -43.51 -15.64
C ASP A 18 -12.13 -42.27 -16.55
N GLU A 19 -13.01 -41.32 -16.19
CA GLU A 19 -13.20 -40.06 -16.92
C GLU A 19 -12.08 -39.05 -16.58
N LEU A 20 -11.37 -38.45 -17.55
CA LEU A 20 -10.33 -37.42 -17.32
C LEU A 20 -10.72 -36.29 -16.33
N LEU A 21 -12.00 -35.92 -16.30
CA LEU A 21 -12.56 -34.92 -15.37
C LEU A 21 -12.77 -35.48 -13.94
N ALA A 22 -13.25 -36.72 -13.81
CA ALA A 22 -13.38 -37.42 -12.54
C ALA A 22 -12.01 -37.86 -11.99
N ILE A 23 -11.11 -38.30 -12.87
CA ILE A 23 -9.69 -38.57 -12.65
C ILE A 23 -8.95 -37.29 -12.20
N GLY A 24 -9.23 -36.14 -12.81
CA GLY A 24 -8.59 -34.88 -12.42
C GLY A 24 -8.94 -34.46 -10.99
N PHE A 25 -10.20 -34.65 -10.60
CA PHE A 25 -10.72 -34.32 -9.26
C PHE A 25 -10.48 -35.40 -8.19
N TRP A 26 -10.40 -36.68 -8.57
CA TRP A 26 -10.27 -37.82 -7.64
C TRP A 26 -8.93 -38.59 -7.72
N ARG A 27 -8.20 -38.56 -8.84
CA ARG A 27 -6.91 -39.26 -9.02
C ARG A 27 -5.70 -38.37 -8.70
N THR A 28 -5.89 -37.05 -8.58
CA THR A 28 -4.95 -36.18 -7.83
C THR A 28 -5.11 -36.34 -6.31
N THR A 29 -5.97 -37.26 -5.88
CA THR A 29 -6.65 -37.27 -4.58
C THR A 29 -6.41 -38.56 -3.75
N PRO A 30 -5.42 -39.42 -4.03
CA PRO A 30 -4.76 -40.18 -2.95
C PRO A 30 -3.88 -39.27 -2.06
N VAL A 31 -3.55 -38.05 -2.53
CA VAL A 31 -2.60 -37.12 -1.90
C VAL A 31 -3.28 -35.92 -1.20
N GLN A 32 -4.60 -35.71 -1.35
CA GLN A 32 -5.22 -34.43 -1.00
C GLN A 32 -5.93 -34.32 0.37
N LEU A 33 -6.21 -35.39 1.11
CA LEU A 33 -6.64 -35.25 2.52
C LEU A 33 -5.57 -34.52 3.37
N PRO A 34 -4.27 -34.89 3.25
CA PRO A 34 -3.16 -34.13 3.84
C PRO A 34 -2.96 -32.73 3.25
N PHE A 35 -3.42 -32.49 2.02
CA PHE A 35 -3.20 -31.24 1.29
C PHE A 35 -4.26 -30.17 1.59
N PHE A 36 -5.54 -30.57 1.74
CA PHE A 36 -6.58 -29.73 2.35
C PHE A 36 -6.24 -29.42 3.81
N PHE A 37 -5.68 -30.41 4.51
CA PHE A 37 -5.11 -30.22 5.84
C PHE A 37 -3.95 -29.19 5.84
N VAL A 38 -2.98 -29.29 4.93
CA VAL A 38 -1.92 -28.28 4.74
C VAL A 38 -2.52 -26.91 4.38
N MET A 39 -3.56 -26.84 3.55
CA MET A 39 -4.22 -25.59 3.14
C MET A 39 -4.86 -24.87 4.33
N VAL A 40 -5.64 -25.58 5.15
CA VAL A 40 -6.34 -25.03 6.31
C VAL A 40 -5.36 -24.74 7.46
N PHE A 41 -4.37 -25.62 7.69
CA PHE A 41 -3.35 -25.45 8.72
C PHE A 41 -2.35 -24.31 8.41
N PHE A 42 -1.92 -24.13 7.16
CA PHE A 42 -1.00 -23.04 6.80
C PHE A 42 -1.68 -21.69 6.58
N GLN A 43 -2.98 -21.62 6.26
CA GLN A 43 -3.74 -20.36 6.37
C GLN A 43 -3.73 -19.84 7.83
N ALA A 44 -3.70 -20.75 8.80
CA ALA A 44 -3.58 -20.40 10.22
C ALA A 44 -2.14 -20.02 10.64
N ILE A 45 -1.09 -20.36 9.88
CA ILE A 45 0.31 -20.12 10.28
C ILE A 45 1.00 -19.21 9.25
N LYS A 46 1.28 -17.96 9.65
CA LYS A 46 1.79 -16.85 8.80
C LYS A 46 2.88 -17.27 7.79
N GLY A 47 2.85 -16.70 6.58
CA GLY A 47 4.04 -16.52 5.73
C GLY A 47 4.02 -17.04 4.29
N ARG A 48 2.93 -17.68 3.80
CA ARG A 48 2.90 -18.26 2.43
C ARG A 48 1.59 -18.04 1.65
N GLY A 49 1.05 -16.82 1.69
CA GLY A 49 -0.25 -16.50 1.05
C GLY A 49 -0.34 -16.78 -0.46
N TYR A 50 0.77 -16.65 -1.21
CA TYR A 50 0.80 -16.96 -2.65
C TYR A 50 0.58 -18.46 -2.94
N VAL A 51 1.27 -19.33 -2.22
CA VAL A 51 1.15 -20.78 -2.39
C VAL A 51 -0.25 -21.25 -2.00
N LEU A 52 -0.80 -20.70 -0.93
CA LEU A 52 -2.15 -21.03 -0.46
C LEU A 52 -3.24 -20.63 -1.46
N ARG A 53 -3.15 -19.42 -2.02
CA ARG A 53 -4.06 -18.98 -3.10
C ARG A 53 -3.99 -19.87 -4.33
N ARG A 54 -2.79 -20.32 -4.70
CA ARG A 54 -2.60 -21.25 -5.84
C ARG A 54 -3.32 -22.58 -5.61
N ILE A 55 -3.25 -23.13 -4.40
CA ILE A 55 -3.93 -24.37 -4.05
C ILE A 55 -5.44 -24.16 -4.04
N LEU A 56 -5.91 -23.06 -3.44
CA LEU A 56 -7.33 -22.73 -3.36
C LEU A 56 -7.94 -22.57 -4.76
N ARG A 57 -7.30 -21.80 -5.64
CA ARG A 57 -7.76 -21.58 -7.03
C ARG A 57 -7.82 -22.86 -7.85
N ARG A 58 -6.90 -23.79 -7.62
CA ARG A 58 -6.95 -25.11 -8.25
C ARG A 58 -8.19 -25.89 -7.80
N ALA A 59 -8.48 -25.90 -6.50
CA ALA A 59 -9.67 -26.56 -5.97
C ALA A 59 -10.96 -25.90 -6.50
N MET A 60 -11.03 -24.57 -6.54
CA MET A 60 -12.18 -23.82 -7.07
C MET A 60 -12.40 -24.11 -8.56
N ARG A 61 -11.33 -24.16 -9.36
CA ARG A 61 -11.41 -24.58 -10.77
C ARG A 61 -12.00 -25.97 -10.91
N HIS A 62 -11.57 -26.94 -10.10
CA HIS A 62 -12.11 -28.30 -10.20
C HIS A 62 -13.58 -28.36 -9.80
N ALA A 63 -13.98 -27.66 -8.73
CA ALA A 63 -15.40 -27.55 -8.37
C ALA A 63 -16.21 -26.94 -9.53
N TRP A 64 -15.70 -25.89 -10.18
CA TRP A 64 -16.32 -25.29 -11.36
C TRP A 64 -16.41 -26.27 -12.55
N LEU A 65 -15.36 -27.04 -12.84
CA LEU A 65 -15.39 -28.07 -13.89
C LEU A 65 -16.42 -29.18 -13.61
N LEU A 66 -16.76 -29.42 -12.34
CA LEU A 66 -17.79 -30.37 -11.92
C LEU A 66 -19.21 -29.81 -11.96
N GLY A 67 -19.38 -28.58 -12.45
CA GLY A 67 -20.68 -27.92 -12.58
C GLY A 67 -21.07 -27.08 -11.36
N GLN A 68 -20.22 -26.97 -10.34
CA GLN A 68 -20.49 -26.07 -9.22
C GLN A 68 -20.35 -24.62 -9.69
N ARG A 69 -21.38 -23.81 -9.45
CA ARG A 69 -21.42 -22.38 -9.82
C ARG A 69 -21.61 -21.46 -8.62
N GLU A 70 -21.77 -22.05 -7.44
CA GLU A 70 -21.90 -21.36 -6.16
C GLU A 70 -20.71 -21.73 -5.25
N PRO A 71 -20.43 -20.93 -4.20
CA PRO A 71 -19.37 -21.25 -3.25
C PRO A 71 -19.58 -22.63 -2.59
N THR A 72 -18.66 -23.57 -2.83
CA THR A 72 -18.70 -24.94 -2.33
C THR A 72 -17.52 -25.27 -1.42
N LEU A 73 -16.35 -24.66 -1.64
CA LEU A 73 -15.17 -24.88 -0.81
C LEU A 73 -15.33 -24.40 0.61
N THR A 74 -16.19 -23.40 0.85
CA THR A 74 -16.53 -22.97 2.21
C THR A 74 -17.10 -24.14 3.04
N GLY A 75 -17.98 -24.95 2.45
CA GLY A 75 -18.50 -26.17 3.07
C GLY A 75 -17.44 -27.24 3.28
N VAL A 76 -16.49 -27.35 2.34
CA VAL A 76 -15.36 -28.28 2.47
C VAL A 76 -14.43 -27.87 3.62
N VAL A 77 -14.12 -26.58 3.75
CA VAL A 77 -13.31 -26.04 4.86
C VAL A 77 -14.01 -26.27 6.19
N ALA A 78 -15.33 -26.05 6.27
CA ALA A 78 -16.09 -26.36 7.48
C ALA A 78 -15.98 -27.84 7.87
N ALA A 79 -16.15 -28.77 6.92
CA ALA A 79 -16.03 -30.20 7.17
C ALA A 79 -14.62 -30.62 7.62
N VAL A 80 -13.57 -29.96 7.13
CA VAL A 80 -12.18 -30.18 7.59
C VAL A 80 -12.01 -29.72 9.04
N ILE A 81 -12.50 -28.52 9.37
CA ILE A 81 -12.43 -27.97 10.73
C ILE A 81 -13.16 -28.89 11.72
N ASP A 82 -14.36 -29.37 11.36
CA ASP A 82 -15.15 -30.27 12.20
C ASP A 82 -14.48 -31.63 12.40
N SER A 83 -13.76 -32.14 11.39
CA SER A 83 -13.07 -33.44 11.48
C SER A 83 -11.73 -33.37 12.21
N MET A 84 -11.08 -32.21 12.26
CA MET A 84 -9.68 -32.08 12.71
C MET A 84 -9.46 -31.08 13.85
N GLY A 85 -10.49 -30.32 14.24
CA GLY A 85 -10.41 -29.27 15.24
C GLY A 85 -9.88 -29.76 16.59
N ASP A 86 -10.20 -31.00 16.97
CA ASP A 86 -9.73 -31.61 18.22
C ASP A 86 -8.20 -31.80 18.24
N THR A 87 -7.58 -32.08 17.09
CA THR A 87 -6.13 -32.23 16.96
C THR A 87 -5.43 -30.89 16.73
N PHE A 88 -6.12 -29.92 16.12
CA PHE A 88 -5.58 -28.61 15.78
C PHE A 88 -6.52 -27.48 16.29
N PRO A 89 -6.43 -27.12 17.57
CA PRO A 89 -7.34 -26.14 18.20
C PRO A 89 -7.33 -24.76 17.53
N ASP A 90 -6.22 -24.35 16.91
CA ASP A 90 -6.12 -23.10 16.14
C ASP A 90 -7.11 -23.01 14.97
N LEU A 91 -7.53 -24.15 14.41
CA LEU A 91 -8.55 -24.20 13.35
C LEU A 91 -9.92 -23.82 13.87
N ILE A 92 -10.23 -24.22 15.11
CA ILE A 92 -11.48 -23.84 15.80
C ILE A 92 -11.44 -22.35 16.11
N HIS A 93 -10.33 -21.86 16.69
CA HIS A 93 -10.17 -20.45 17.05
C HIS A 93 -10.27 -19.49 15.85
N ARG A 94 -9.90 -19.93 14.65
CA ARG A 94 -9.90 -19.11 13.42
C ARG A 94 -11.00 -19.47 12.42
N ARG A 95 -11.97 -20.29 12.82
CA ARG A 95 -13.03 -20.82 11.95
C ARG A 95 -13.69 -19.72 11.13
N ASP A 96 -14.18 -18.67 11.78
CA ASP A 96 -14.91 -17.59 11.10
C ASP A 96 -14.06 -16.85 10.07
N HIS A 97 -12.80 -16.55 10.42
CA HIS A 97 -11.87 -15.92 9.50
C HIS A 97 -11.57 -16.81 8.29
N LEU A 98 -11.34 -18.12 8.51
CA LEU A 98 -11.08 -19.08 7.45
C LEU A 98 -12.28 -19.21 6.50
N LEU A 99 -13.48 -19.37 7.04
CA LEU A 99 -14.70 -19.49 6.24
C LEU A 99 -14.98 -18.22 5.43
N LYS A 100 -14.92 -17.04 6.05
CA LYS A 100 -15.12 -15.75 5.36
C LYS A 100 -14.08 -15.53 4.26
N THR A 101 -12.82 -15.82 4.54
CA THR A 101 -11.73 -15.62 3.56
C THR A 101 -11.86 -16.60 2.39
N THR A 102 -12.19 -17.86 2.66
CA THR A 102 -12.44 -18.87 1.61
C THR A 102 -13.63 -18.47 0.76
N GLN A 103 -14.73 -18.05 1.37
CA GLN A 103 -15.92 -17.62 0.65
C GLN A 103 -15.64 -16.42 -0.26
N ALA A 104 -14.99 -15.38 0.26
CA ALA A 104 -14.69 -14.17 -0.52
C ALA A 104 -13.75 -14.46 -1.71
N GLU A 105 -12.74 -15.31 -1.53
CA GLU A 105 -11.87 -15.75 -2.63
C GLU A 105 -12.64 -16.60 -3.66
N GLU A 106 -13.57 -17.44 -3.22
CA GLU A 106 -14.40 -18.29 -4.09
C GLU A 106 -15.40 -17.49 -4.91
N GLU A 107 -16.10 -16.54 -4.29
CA GLU A 107 -17.00 -15.62 -5.00
C GLU A 107 -16.26 -14.78 -6.04
N ARG A 108 -15.11 -14.19 -5.67
CA ARG A 108 -14.28 -13.43 -6.61
C ARG A 108 -13.78 -14.30 -7.76
N PHE A 109 -13.38 -15.53 -7.47
CA PHE A 109 -12.94 -16.46 -8.49
C PHE A 109 -14.06 -16.79 -9.47
N LEU A 110 -15.26 -17.12 -8.98
CA LEU A 110 -16.43 -17.46 -9.79
C LEU A 110 -16.86 -16.33 -10.73
N LEU A 111 -16.67 -15.06 -10.35
CA LEU A 111 -16.95 -13.91 -11.23
C LEU A 111 -16.03 -13.86 -12.46
N THR A 112 -14.78 -14.30 -12.30
CA THR A 112 -13.72 -14.16 -13.33
C THR A 112 -13.46 -15.44 -14.12
N ILE A 113 -13.78 -16.61 -13.56
CA ILE A 113 -13.37 -17.90 -14.10
C ILE A 113 -13.95 -18.17 -15.49
N GLU A 114 -15.19 -17.78 -15.76
CA GLU A 114 -15.84 -18.07 -17.05
C GLU A 114 -15.20 -17.30 -18.21
N GLY A 115 -15.02 -15.99 -18.04
CA GLY A 115 -14.33 -15.15 -19.03
C GLY A 115 -12.86 -15.54 -19.21
N GLY A 116 -12.16 -15.79 -18.10
CA GLY A 116 -10.77 -16.22 -18.11
C GLY A 116 -10.57 -17.59 -18.78
N MET A 117 -11.45 -18.57 -18.52
CA MET A 117 -11.43 -19.88 -19.19
C MET A 117 -11.70 -19.76 -20.69
N THR A 118 -12.65 -18.91 -21.09
CA THR A 118 -12.96 -18.67 -22.50
C THR A 118 -11.73 -18.12 -23.22
N ARG A 119 -11.14 -17.05 -22.67
CA ARG A 119 -9.94 -16.43 -23.26
C ARG A 119 -8.73 -17.37 -23.26
N PHE A 120 -8.54 -18.14 -22.19
CA PHE A 120 -7.47 -19.13 -22.11
C PHE A 120 -7.60 -20.20 -23.20
N ASN A 121 -8.82 -20.68 -23.45
CA ASN A 121 -9.07 -21.67 -24.51
C ASN A 121 -8.81 -21.11 -25.91
N GLU A 122 -9.03 -19.81 -26.15
CA GLU A 122 -8.69 -19.15 -27.43
C GLU A 122 -7.18 -19.07 -27.66
N LEU A 123 -6.38 -19.01 -26.58
CA LEU A 123 -4.92 -18.92 -26.63
C LEU A 123 -4.23 -20.28 -26.81
N ILE A 124 -4.99 -21.39 -26.74
CA ILE A 124 -4.48 -22.75 -26.86
C ILE A 124 -5.05 -23.43 -28.11
N SER A 125 -4.18 -24.08 -28.88
CA SER A 125 -4.51 -24.93 -30.01
C SER A 125 -4.11 -26.39 -29.75
N GLU A 126 -4.56 -27.31 -30.61
CA GLU A 126 -4.08 -28.69 -30.59
C GLU A 126 -2.61 -28.73 -31.05
N GLY A 127 -1.71 -29.29 -30.23
CA GLY A 127 -0.29 -29.47 -30.59
C GLY A 127 0.76 -28.86 -29.64
N GLY A 128 0.35 -28.29 -28.50
CA GLY A 128 1.28 -27.71 -27.53
C GLY A 128 1.86 -26.35 -27.95
N GLY A 129 2.61 -25.68 -27.07
CA GLY A 129 3.18 -24.37 -27.39
C GLY A 129 3.63 -23.55 -26.18
N THR A 130 3.66 -22.22 -26.32
CA THR A 130 3.95 -21.29 -25.22
C THR A 130 3.00 -20.10 -25.30
N ILE A 131 2.31 -19.80 -24.21
CA ILE A 131 1.48 -18.59 -24.08
C ILE A 131 2.42 -17.40 -23.93
N ALA A 132 2.29 -16.41 -24.79
CA ALA A 132 3.09 -15.19 -24.77
C ALA A 132 2.86 -14.39 -23.48
N GLY A 133 3.89 -13.68 -23.03
CA GLY A 133 3.85 -12.94 -21.77
C GLY A 133 2.80 -11.82 -21.73
N ASP A 134 2.54 -11.17 -22.86
CA ASP A 134 1.52 -10.13 -23.00
C ASP A 134 0.09 -10.69 -22.94
N ASP A 135 -0.15 -11.88 -23.51
CA ASP A 135 -1.43 -12.57 -23.40
C ASP A 135 -1.67 -13.11 -22.00
N ALA A 136 -0.62 -13.64 -21.35
CA ALA A 136 -0.67 -13.99 -19.93
C ALA A 136 -0.93 -12.76 -19.05
N PHE A 137 -0.38 -11.60 -19.42
CA PHE A 137 -0.64 -10.33 -18.75
C PHE A 137 -2.08 -9.86 -18.96
N LYS A 138 -2.64 -9.94 -20.18
CA LYS A 138 -4.07 -9.62 -20.43
C LYS A 138 -5.00 -10.53 -19.63
N LEU A 139 -4.71 -11.83 -19.57
CA LEU A 139 -5.44 -12.78 -18.72
C LEU A 139 -5.47 -12.30 -17.27
N TYR A 140 -4.32 -11.88 -16.72
CA TYR A 140 -4.21 -11.36 -15.36
C TYR A 140 -4.90 -10.01 -15.15
N ASP A 141 -4.57 -9.00 -15.97
CA ASP A 141 -4.95 -7.61 -15.78
C ASP A 141 -6.40 -7.33 -16.19
N THR A 142 -6.82 -7.86 -17.35
CA THR A 142 -8.14 -7.59 -17.92
C THR A 142 -9.19 -8.59 -17.45
N PHE A 143 -8.84 -9.88 -17.38
CA PHE A 143 -9.79 -10.95 -17.07
C PHE A 143 -9.71 -11.43 -15.62
N GLY A 144 -8.82 -10.85 -14.81
CA GLY A 144 -8.61 -11.24 -13.41
C GLY A 144 -8.07 -12.66 -13.25
N PHE A 145 -7.59 -13.27 -14.34
CA PHE A 145 -7.22 -14.66 -14.43
C PHE A 145 -5.80 -14.88 -13.91
N PRO A 146 -5.61 -15.54 -12.77
CA PRO A 146 -4.31 -15.52 -12.10
C PRO A 146 -3.24 -16.29 -12.87
N ILE A 147 -2.02 -15.72 -12.93
CA ILE A 147 -0.88 -16.32 -13.66
C ILE A 147 -0.58 -17.76 -13.21
N ASP A 148 -0.73 -18.04 -11.92
CA ASP A 148 -0.52 -19.36 -11.34
C ASP A 148 -1.52 -20.41 -11.85
N LEU A 149 -2.74 -19.99 -12.17
CA LEU A 149 -3.76 -20.85 -12.77
C LEU A 149 -3.50 -21.05 -14.26
N THR A 150 -3.14 -19.98 -14.97
CA THR A 150 -2.70 -20.02 -16.38
C THR A 150 -1.57 -21.04 -16.57
N GLU A 151 -0.56 -21.02 -15.70
CA GLU A 151 0.55 -21.98 -15.74
C GLU A 151 0.11 -23.44 -15.53
N ILE A 152 -0.79 -23.68 -14.57
CA ILE A 152 -1.29 -25.03 -14.28
C ILE A 152 -2.02 -25.57 -15.50
N MET A 153 -2.91 -24.76 -16.06
CA MET A 153 -3.74 -25.14 -17.21
C MET A 153 -2.92 -25.29 -18.49
N ALA A 154 -1.93 -24.42 -18.70
CA ALA A 154 -1.02 -24.52 -19.84
C ALA A 154 -0.28 -25.86 -19.78
N LYS A 155 0.28 -26.20 -18.61
CA LYS A 155 1.01 -27.45 -18.43
C LYS A 155 0.15 -28.70 -18.69
N GLU A 156 -1.12 -28.69 -18.29
CA GLU A 156 -2.05 -29.80 -18.55
C GLU A 156 -2.33 -30.03 -20.05
N ARG A 157 -2.11 -29.02 -20.89
CA ARG A 157 -2.25 -29.09 -22.35
C ARG A 157 -0.92 -29.07 -23.10
N GLU A 158 0.18 -29.35 -22.41
CA GLU A 158 1.54 -29.33 -22.99
C GLU A 158 1.97 -27.94 -23.50
N TYR A 159 1.47 -26.88 -22.86
CA TYR A 159 1.90 -25.49 -23.07
C TYR A 159 2.82 -25.00 -21.95
N GLY A 160 3.77 -24.14 -22.31
CA GLY A 160 4.50 -23.25 -21.42
C GLY A 160 3.81 -21.88 -21.28
N VAL A 161 4.31 -21.07 -20.36
CA VAL A 161 3.95 -19.65 -20.23
C VAL A 161 5.23 -18.83 -20.17
N ASP A 162 5.34 -17.80 -21.01
CA ASP A 162 6.46 -16.86 -20.96
C ASP A 162 6.32 -15.92 -19.77
N LYS A 163 6.98 -16.31 -18.67
CA LYS A 163 7.01 -15.52 -17.44
C LYS A 163 7.83 -14.24 -17.56
N VAL A 164 8.86 -14.25 -18.40
CA VAL A 164 9.75 -13.11 -18.54
C VAL A 164 8.97 -11.98 -19.20
N GLY A 165 8.29 -12.27 -20.31
CA GLY A 165 7.41 -11.30 -20.95
C GLY A 165 6.27 -10.82 -20.04
N PHE A 166 5.71 -11.70 -19.19
CA PHE A 166 4.68 -11.31 -18.22
C PHE A 166 5.21 -10.31 -17.18
N GLU A 167 6.39 -10.57 -16.59
CA GLU A 167 7.03 -9.67 -15.63
C GLU A 167 7.42 -8.33 -16.28
N GLU A 168 7.84 -8.34 -17.55
CA GLU A 168 8.12 -7.11 -18.31
C GLU A 168 6.87 -6.25 -18.50
N GLU A 169 5.72 -6.82 -18.85
CA GLU A 169 4.46 -6.06 -18.96
C GLU A 169 3.99 -5.51 -17.60
N LEU A 170 4.16 -6.29 -16.53
CA LEU A 170 3.87 -5.83 -15.16
C LEU A 170 4.79 -4.65 -14.78
N ALA A 171 6.07 -4.70 -15.17
CA ALA A 171 7.01 -3.61 -14.98
C ALA A 171 6.63 -2.37 -15.80
N LYS A 172 6.21 -2.52 -17.07
CA LYS A 172 5.72 -1.42 -17.91
C LYS A 172 4.46 -0.76 -17.35
N GLN A 173 3.51 -1.52 -16.81
CA GLN A 173 2.33 -0.96 -16.14
C GLN A 173 2.71 -0.15 -14.89
N ARG A 174 3.62 -0.69 -14.07
CA ARG A 174 4.16 0.02 -12.90
C ARG A 174 4.92 1.28 -13.28
N ALA A 175 5.69 1.23 -14.36
CA ALA A 175 6.44 2.37 -14.88
C ALA A 175 5.51 3.46 -15.41
N ARG A 176 4.47 3.12 -16.18
CA ARG A 176 3.43 4.08 -16.62
C ARG A 176 2.73 4.77 -15.44
N SER A 177 2.32 3.99 -14.44
CA SER A 177 1.72 4.54 -13.21
C SER A 177 2.66 5.48 -12.42
N ARG A 178 3.97 5.33 -12.60
CA ARG A 178 5.00 6.23 -12.02
C ARG A 178 5.27 7.43 -12.94
N ALA A 179 5.29 7.23 -14.25
CA ALA A 179 5.47 8.27 -15.26
C ALA A 179 4.31 9.27 -15.22
N ASP A 180 3.06 8.82 -15.08
CA ASP A 180 1.89 9.70 -14.93
C ASP A 180 1.96 10.55 -13.65
N ARG A 181 2.72 10.10 -12.63
CA ARG A 181 3.04 10.86 -11.41
C ARG A 181 4.21 11.83 -11.61
N GLU A 182 5.13 11.51 -12.50
CA GLU A 182 6.35 12.27 -12.78
C GLU A 182 6.13 13.35 -13.86
N GLU A 183 5.23 13.14 -14.82
CA GLU A 183 4.85 14.10 -15.86
C GLU A 183 4.16 15.35 -15.28
N ALA A 184 3.44 15.18 -14.15
CA ALA A 184 2.94 16.31 -13.36
C ALA A 184 4.05 17.16 -12.71
N LYS A 185 5.29 16.64 -12.61
CA LYS A 185 6.48 17.31 -12.04
C LYS A 185 7.44 17.87 -13.11
N GLU A 186 7.17 17.68 -14.41
CA GLU A 186 8.13 18.05 -15.48
C GLU A 186 8.41 19.56 -15.61
N VAL A 187 7.52 20.44 -15.11
CA VAL A 187 7.73 21.89 -15.19
C VAL A 187 8.97 22.36 -14.42
N PHE A 188 9.42 21.63 -13.39
CA PHE A 188 10.58 21.99 -12.56
C PHE A 188 11.81 21.08 -12.75
N ARG A 189 11.71 20.00 -13.54
CA ARG A 189 12.79 19.01 -13.75
C ARG A 189 13.59 19.17 -15.05
N ALA A 190 13.34 20.21 -15.84
CA ALA A 190 14.04 20.46 -17.12
C ALA A 190 15.54 20.84 -16.99
N GLY A 191 16.19 20.56 -15.85
CA GLY A 191 17.63 20.58 -15.71
C GLY A 191 18.05 20.03 -14.35
N ASP A 192 19.27 19.50 -14.28
CA ASP A 192 19.89 19.06 -13.03
C ASP A 192 19.72 20.14 -11.95
N ILE A 193 18.91 19.86 -10.92
CA ILE A 193 18.60 20.81 -9.85
C ILE A 193 19.76 20.96 -8.87
N THR A 194 20.81 20.13 -8.99
CA THR A 194 21.99 20.17 -8.11
C THR A 194 23.09 21.10 -8.60
N ASP A 195 23.02 21.57 -9.86
CA ASP A 195 24.05 22.44 -10.45
C ASP A 195 23.67 23.92 -10.43
N GLY A 196 24.67 24.80 -10.32
CA GLY A 196 24.50 26.25 -10.46
C GLY A 196 24.10 26.99 -9.17
N TRP A 197 24.32 26.37 -8.01
CA TRP A 197 24.12 27.00 -6.71
C TRP A 197 25.27 27.93 -6.34
N ILE A 198 24.93 29.11 -5.86
CA ILE A 198 25.85 30.10 -5.31
C ILE A 198 25.67 30.08 -3.79
N GLN A 199 26.70 29.61 -3.07
CA GLN A 199 26.73 29.64 -1.61
C GLN A 199 26.97 31.06 -1.12
N ILE A 200 26.12 31.56 -0.22
CA ILE A 200 26.28 32.84 0.47
C ILE A 200 26.91 32.60 1.85
N VAL A 201 26.36 31.66 2.62
CA VAL A 201 26.76 31.40 4.00
C VAL A 201 26.89 29.90 4.22
N ASP A 202 28.05 29.45 4.68
CA ASP A 202 28.28 28.06 5.08
C ASP A 202 27.78 27.81 6.51
N GLN A 203 26.52 27.40 6.64
CA GLN A 203 25.87 27.06 7.91
C GLN A 203 24.85 25.94 7.71
N GLU A 204 24.53 25.24 8.80
CA GLU A 204 23.51 24.20 8.81
C GLU A 204 22.10 24.77 8.65
N GLN A 205 21.26 24.02 7.91
CA GLN A 205 19.85 24.31 7.76
C GLN A 205 19.04 23.63 8.89
N THR A 206 18.01 24.32 9.37
CA THR A 206 17.03 23.81 10.33
C THR A 206 15.61 23.92 9.77
N PHE A 207 14.83 22.84 9.86
CA PHE A 207 13.40 22.88 9.57
C PHE A 207 12.62 23.33 10.82
N VAL A 208 11.87 24.43 10.70
CA VAL A 208 11.09 25.03 11.81
C VAL A 208 9.57 24.94 11.58
N GLY A 209 9.16 24.33 10.46
CA GLY A 209 7.77 24.26 10.01
C GLY A 209 6.81 23.50 10.92
N TYR A 210 7.33 22.82 11.95
CA TYR A 210 6.54 22.16 12.99
C TYR A 210 5.90 23.14 13.98
N GLN A 211 6.56 24.27 14.24
CA GLN A 211 6.09 25.26 15.22
C GLN A 211 5.68 26.56 14.55
N GLN A 212 6.29 26.91 13.41
CA GLN A 212 6.15 28.21 12.79
C GLN A 212 5.91 28.06 11.29
N ILE A 213 4.89 28.74 10.78
CA ILE A 213 4.63 28.87 9.33
C ILE A 213 5.17 30.17 8.75
N HIS A 214 5.70 31.04 9.62
CA HIS A 214 6.21 32.36 9.30
C HIS A 214 7.50 32.61 10.06
N ILE A 215 8.57 33.02 9.39
CA ILE A 215 9.85 33.32 10.04
C ILE A 215 10.69 34.31 9.22
N ARG A 216 11.44 35.16 9.92
CA ARG A 216 12.54 35.93 9.31
C ARG A 216 13.83 35.12 9.41
N THR A 217 14.45 34.82 8.28
CA THR A 217 15.63 33.95 8.17
C THR A 217 16.68 34.56 7.22
N GLU A 218 17.82 33.88 7.08
CA GLU A 218 18.85 34.18 6.10
C GLU A 218 18.82 33.15 4.95
N VAL A 219 19.21 33.57 3.76
CA VAL A 219 19.47 32.69 2.60
C VAL A 219 20.90 32.13 2.72
N LEU A 220 21.03 30.81 2.71
CA LEU A 220 22.32 30.11 2.74
C LEU A 220 22.91 29.97 1.34
N ALA A 221 22.07 29.63 0.37
CA ALA A 221 22.45 29.49 -1.03
C ALA A 221 21.27 29.82 -1.94
N TYR A 222 21.57 30.21 -3.17
CA TYR A 222 20.55 30.45 -4.19
C TYR A 222 21.00 29.95 -5.55
N ARG A 223 20.01 29.76 -6.44
CA ARG A 223 20.20 29.40 -7.83
C ARG A 223 19.23 30.21 -8.66
N VAL A 224 19.73 30.89 -9.68
CA VAL A 224 18.89 31.57 -10.68
C VAL A 224 19.12 30.87 -12.01
N LYS A 225 18.06 30.31 -12.59
CA LYS A 225 18.10 29.73 -13.93
C LYS A 225 16.82 30.13 -14.66
N ASP A 226 16.98 30.85 -15.75
CA ASP A 226 15.87 31.48 -16.46
C ASP A 226 15.04 32.35 -15.49
N ASP A 227 13.71 32.22 -15.47
CA ASP A 227 12.81 32.95 -14.57
C ASP A 227 12.50 32.20 -13.25
N VAL A 228 13.22 31.10 -12.97
CA VAL A 228 13.03 30.29 -11.77
C VAL A 228 14.18 30.51 -10.80
N VAL A 229 13.83 30.83 -9.55
CA VAL A 229 14.79 31.00 -8.47
C VAL A 229 14.62 29.87 -7.46
N GLY A 230 15.73 29.23 -7.09
CA GLY A 230 15.84 28.29 -5.99
C GLY A 230 16.53 28.94 -4.80
N LEU A 231 16.01 28.76 -3.58
CA LEU A 231 16.59 29.28 -2.34
C LEU A 231 16.74 28.14 -1.31
N ILE A 232 17.89 28.11 -0.64
CA ILE A 232 18.10 27.33 0.57
C ILE A 232 18.11 28.31 1.74
N LEU A 233 17.14 28.16 2.66
CA LEU A 233 16.99 29.02 3.83
C LEU A 233 17.67 28.39 5.04
N ARG A 234 18.25 29.22 5.94
CA ARG A 234 18.81 28.73 7.21
C ARG A 234 17.73 28.08 8.06
N GLU A 235 16.66 28.79 8.35
CA GLU A 235 15.48 28.27 9.04
C GLU A 235 14.32 28.22 8.05
N SER A 236 13.91 27.02 7.64
CA SER A 236 12.85 26.86 6.64
C SER A 236 11.52 26.43 7.31
N PRO A 237 10.42 27.16 7.09
CA PRO A 237 9.10 26.72 7.52
C PRO A 237 8.42 25.75 6.52
N PHE A 238 8.97 25.59 5.31
CA PHE A 238 8.37 24.81 4.21
C PHE A 238 8.64 23.32 4.37
N TYR A 239 7.57 22.52 4.46
CA TYR A 239 7.64 21.07 4.52
C TYR A 239 7.95 20.50 3.14
N LEU A 240 8.97 19.64 3.10
CA LEU A 240 9.30 18.83 1.93
C LEU A 240 8.40 17.61 1.85
N GLU A 241 7.86 17.31 0.67
CA GLU A 241 7.02 16.13 0.40
C GLU A 241 7.60 14.86 1.06
N SER A 242 6.83 14.27 1.96
CA SER A 242 7.24 13.07 2.69
C SER A 242 6.04 12.38 3.34
N GLY A 243 6.09 11.04 3.43
CA GLY A 243 5.05 10.24 4.09
C GLY A 243 3.67 10.31 3.44
N GLY A 244 3.62 10.65 2.15
CA GLY A 244 2.41 10.88 1.36
C GLY A 244 1.88 12.32 1.38
N GLN A 245 2.42 13.18 2.24
CA GLN A 245 2.05 14.60 2.29
C GLN A 245 2.79 15.40 1.24
N VAL A 246 2.06 16.22 0.48
CA VAL A 246 2.62 17.12 -0.53
C VAL A 246 3.44 18.24 0.11
N SER A 247 4.40 18.78 -0.65
CA SER A 247 5.20 19.94 -0.25
C SER A 247 4.33 21.17 0.01
N ASP A 248 4.84 22.08 0.84
CA ASP A 248 4.18 23.36 1.04
C ASP A 248 4.37 24.33 -0.13
N VAL A 249 3.43 25.26 -0.22
CA VAL A 249 3.50 26.45 -1.06
C VAL A 249 3.46 27.70 -0.19
N GLY A 250 3.93 28.82 -0.73
CA GLY A 250 3.95 30.07 0.00
C GLY A 250 4.83 31.11 -0.65
N VAL A 251 5.44 31.95 0.16
CA VAL A 251 6.18 33.12 -0.32
C VAL A 251 7.48 33.27 0.46
N VAL A 252 8.54 33.65 -0.23
CA VAL A 252 9.74 34.23 0.39
C VAL A 252 9.91 35.67 -0.09
N SER A 253 9.92 36.62 0.83
CA SER A 253 10.04 38.05 0.53
C SER A 253 11.40 38.59 0.96
N GLY A 254 12.11 39.23 0.02
CA GLY A 254 13.24 40.10 0.31
C GLY A 254 12.82 41.57 0.28
N ASP A 255 13.80 42.48 0.24
CA ASP A 255 13.53 43.92 0.30
C ASP A 255 12.71 44.46 -0.89
N VAL A 256 13.08 44.05 -2.11
CA VAL A 256 12.49 44.55 -3.38
C VAL A 256 12.05 43.43 -4.32
N TRP A 257 12.00 42.20 -3.81
CA TRP A 257 11.64 41.02 -4.58
C TRP A 257 10.83 40.03 -3.74
N LYS A 258 10.08 39.18 -4.43
CA LYS A 258 9.24 38.17 -3.83
C LYS A 258 9.29 36.89 -4.67
N LEU A 259 9.56 35.77 -4.03
CA LEU A 259 9.48 34.44 -4.62
C LEU A 259 8.14 33.81 -4.29
N ASP A 260 7.36 33.43 -5.31
CA ASP A 260 6.17 32.59 -5.15
C ASP A 260 6.60 31.12 -5.15
N VAL A 261 6.64 30.50 -3.97
CA VAL A 261 7.12 29.13 -3.77
C VAL A 261 6.09 28.14 -4.30
N GLN A 262 6.49 27.43 -5.35
CA GLN A 262 5.66 26.48 -6.09
C GLN A 262 6.12 25.03 -5.88
N GLU A 263 7.41 24.82 -5.60
CA GLU A 263 7.99 23.50 -5.38
C GLU A 263 8.98 23.54 -4.21
N VAL A 264 9.06 22.44 -3.47
CA VAL A 264 10.07 22.21 -2.42
C VAL A 264 10.74 20.88 -2.72
N ALA A 265 12.07 20.86 -2.79
CA ALA A 265 12.83 19.67 -3.14
C ALA A 265 14.08 19.50 -2.26
N ASP A 266 14.55 18.25 -2.13
CA ASP A 266 15.86 17.95 -1.56
C ASP A 266 16.94 18.24 -2.62
N VAL A 267 17.90 19.09 -2.26
CA VAL A 267 19.05 19.45 -3.06
C VAL A 267 20.27 19.28 -2.17
N MET A 268 21.12 18.31 -2.50
CA MET A 268 22.36 18.03 -1.76
C MET A 268 22.13 17.79 -0.25
N GLY A 269 21.00 17.17 0.13
CA GLY A 269 20.65 16.92 1.53
C GLY A 269 20.12 18.15 2.28
N GLN A 270 19.85 19.25 1.57
CA GLN A 270 19.19 20.44 2.08
C GLN A 270 17.83 20.64 1.39
N THR A 271 16.88 21.20 2.11
CA THR A 271 15.58 21.59 1.56
C THR A 271 15.70 22.92 0.83
N ALA A 272 15.45 22.89 -0.48
CA ALA A 272 15.38 24.07 -1.34
C ALA A 272 13.92 24.37 -1.72
N VAL A 273 13.58 25.65 -1.74
CA VAL A 273 12.30 26.16 -2.27
C VAL A 273 12.52 26.74 -3.65
N PHE A 274 11.61 26.49 -4.58
CA PHE A 274 11.67 26.97 -5.96
C PHE A 274 10.40 27.70 -6.34
N GLY A 275 10.54 28.71 -7.18
CA GLY A 275 9.42 29.54 -7.56
C GLY A 275 9.73 30.55 -8.66
N SER A 276 8.67 31.19 -9.15
CA SER A 276 8.78 32.39 -9.97
C SER A 276 9.05 33.60 -9.10
N ILE A 277 9.93 34.47 -9.57
CA ILE A 277 10.26 35.71 -8.88
C ILE A 277 9.49 36.91 -9.44
N GLU A 278 8.95 37.72 -8.55
CA GLU A 278 8.49 39.07 -8.81
C GLU A 278 9.54 40.07 -8.31
N GLY A 279 9.97 41.01 -9.18
CA GLY A 279 11.00 42.00 -8.84
C GLY A 279 12.41 41.58 -9.28
N VAL A 280 13.42 42.25 -8.73
CA VAL A 280 14.83 42.03 -9.10
C VAL A 280 15.53 41.29 -7.97
N PHE A 281 15.93 40.03 -8.23
CA PHE A 281 16.78 39.29 -7.30
C PHE A 281 18.18 39.94 -7.24
N PRO A 282 18.77 40.14 -6.06
CA PRO A 282 20.10 40.72 -5.94
C PRO A 282 21.17 39.79 -6.52
N ASP A 283 22.06 40.34 -7.36
CA ASP A 283 23.24 39.63 -7.86
C ASP A 283 24.35 39.60 -6.79
N GLY A 284 24.49 38.47 -6.10
CA GLY A 284 25.77 38.02 -5.51
C GLY A 284 26.11 38.41 -4.06
N GLY A 285 26.43 37.38 -3.26
CA GLY A 285 27.50 37.36 -2.24
C GLY A 285 27.25 37.97 -0.86
N GLU A 286 26.28 38.88 -0.71
CA GLU A 286 25.97 39.48 0.59
C GLU A 286 24.91 38.69 1.36
N LYS A 287 24.90 38.81 2.69
CA LYS A 287 23.90 38.15 3.54
C LYS A 287 22.50 38.67 3.20
N LEU A 288 21.66 37.81 2.66
CA LEU A 288 20.26 38.12 2.37
C LEU A 288 19.37 37.71 3.55
N SER A 289 18.75 38.70 4.21
CA SER A 289 17.68 38.45 5.17
C SER A 289 16.35 38.48 4.44
N VAL A 290 15.50 37.48 4.69
CA VAL A 290 14.22 37.29 4.03
C VAL A 290 13.13 36.94 5.03
N GLU A 291 11.89 37.21 4.66
CA GLU A 291 10.69 36.79 5.38
C GLU A 291 10.07 35.60 4.63
N ALA A 292 9.99 34.44 5.29
CA ALA A 292 9.48 33.19 4.71
C ALA A 292 8.12 32.87 5.32
N GLN A 293 7.09 32.74 4.47
CA GLN A 293 5.70 32.54 4.86
C GLN A 293 5.08 31.40 4.07
N VAL A 294 4.69 30.33 4.75
CA VAL A 294 3.85 29.26 4.17
C VAL A 294 2.40 29.71 4.08
N THR A 295 1.69 29.31 3.04
CA THR A 295 0.26 29.63 2.88
C THR A 295 -0.58 28.91 3.94
N ASP A 296 -1.09 29.66 4.94
CA ASP A 296 -1.74 29.11 6.14
C ASP A 296 -2.90 28.14 5.83
N HIS A 297 -3.86 28.54 5.00
CA HIS A 297 -5.04 27.72 4.72
C HIS A 297 -4.67 26.40 4.04
N VAL A 298 -3.73 26.43 3.09
CA VAL A 298 -3.21 25.25 2.40
C VAL A 298 -2.54 24.30 3.40
N ARG A 299 -1.65 24.82 4.25
CA ARG A 299 -1.01 24.01 5.30
C ARG A 299 -2.03 23.40 6.25
N ARG A 300 -3.01 24.18 6.69
CA ARG A 300 -4.03 23.72 7.65
C ARG A 300 -4.90 22.61 7.08
N ASP A 301 -5.31 22.71 5.82
CA ASP A 301 -6.08 21.68 5.14
C ASP A 301 -5.26 20.41 4.93
N THR A 302 -3.99 20.53 4.56
CA THR A 302 -3.05 19.41 4.50
C THR A 302 -2.88 18.74 5.87
N VAL A 303 -2.72 19.50 6.96
CA VAL A 303 -2.61 18.96 8.33
C VAL A 303 -3.90 18.26 8.78
N ARG A 304 -5.07 18.80 8.43
CA ARG A 304 -6.37 18.16 8.67
C ARG A 304 -6.43 16.82 7.96
N ASN A 305 -6.09 16.78 6.68
CA ASN A 305 -6.09 15.57 5.87
C ASN A 305 -5.04 14.55 6.35
N HIS A 306 -3.88 15.01 6.84
CA HIS A 306 -2.89 14.15 7.47
C HIS A 306 -3.45 13.48 8.73
N THR A 307 -4.14 14.24 9.57
CA THR A 307 -4.77 13.73 10.79
C THR A 307 -5.93 12.78 10.45
N ALA A 308 -6.73 13.11 9.43
CA ALA A 308 -7.79 12.24 8.95
C ALA A 308 -7.25 10.91 8.38
N THR A 309 -6.08 10.91 7.73
CA THR A 309 -5.42 9.69 7.25
C THR A 309 -5.11 8.72 8.40
N HIS A 310 -4.72 9.26 9.56
CA HIS A 310 -4.47 8.51 10.78
C HIS A 310 -5.73 7.90 11.37
N LEU A 311 -6.79 8.71 11.50
CA LEU A 311 -8.09 8.24 11.97
C LEU A 311 -8.67 7.18 11.04
N LEU A 312 -8.58 7.40 9.73
CA LEU A 312 -9.04 6.46 8.70
C LEU A 312 -8.32 5.12 8.79
N HIS A 313 -6.99 5.12 8.95
CA HIS A 313 -6.24 3.88 9.10
C HIS A 313 -6.66 3.12 10.36
N SER A 314 -6.91 3.83 11.47
CA SER A 314 -7.46 3.22 12.70
C SER A 314 -8.81 2.58 12.45
N ALA A 315 -9.74 3.34 11.86
CA ALA A 315 -11.11 2.92 11.62
C ALA A 315 -11.17 1.69 10.71
N LEU A 316 -10.37 1.68 9.64
CA LEU A 316 -10.26 0.52 8.74
C LEU A 316 -9.76 -0.72 9.47
N ARG A 317 -8.81 -0.59 10.41
CA ARG A 317 -8.32 -1.73 11.19
C ARG A 317 -9.33 -2.22 12.21
N GLU A 318 -10.12 -1.32 12.79
CA GLU A 318 -11.17 -1.69 13.72
C GLU A 318 -12.31 -2.43 13.03
N VAL A 319 -12.78 -1.92 11.89
CA VAL A 319 -13.91 -2.50 11.15
C VAL A 319 -13.50 -3.77 10.40
N LEU A 320 -12.36 -3.75 9.71
CA LEU A 320 -11.96 -4.84 8.82
C LEU A 320 -10.99 -5.82 9.49
N GLY A 321 -10.20 -5.38 10.46
CA GLY A 321 -9.21 -6.18 11.17
C GLY A 321 -7.74 -5.79 10.93
N ASP A 322 -6.86 -6.41 11.72
CA ASP A 322 -5.44 -6.07 11.81
C ASP A 322 -4.62 -6.32 10.53
N HIS A 323 -5.16 -7.02 9.54
CA HIS A 323 -4.49 -7.27 8.26
C HIS A 323 -4.46 -6.06 7.34
N VAL A 324 -5.25 -5.02 7.64
CA VAL A 324 -5.20 -3.74 6.92
C VAL A 324 -3.83 -3.11 7.14
N VAL A 325 -3.07 -3.01 6.05
CA VAL A 325 -1.73 -2.41 6.02
C VAL A 325 -1.69 -1.39 4.89
N GLN A 326 -1.21 -0.19 5.20
CA GLN A 326 -0.98 0.88 4.23
C GLN A 326 -0.07 0.42 3.08
N ARG A 327 -0.45 0.74 1.85
CA ARG A 327 0.30 0.51 0.60
C ARG A 327 0.62 1.80 -0.14
N GLY A 328 -0.09 2.88 0.15
CA GLY A 328 0.11 4.18 -0.44
C GLY A 328 -0.69 5.24 0.29
N SER A 329 -0.24 6.50 0.21
CA SER A 329 -0.97 7.63 0.74
C SER A 329 -0.70 8.87 -0.11
N LEU A 330 -1.72 9.69 -0.30
CA LEU A 330 -1.62 11.06 -0.79
C LEU A 330 -2.37 11.96 0.18
N VAL A 331 -1.71 13.00 0.68
CA VAL A 331 -2.30 14.00 1.56
C VAL A 331 -2.05 15.35 0.90
N ALA A 332 -3.08 15.84 0.23
CA ALA A 332 -3.11 17.14 -0.44
C ALA A 332 -4.13 18.05 0.29
N PRO A 333 -4.15 19.37 0.00
CA PRO A 333 -5.08 20.28 0.66
C PRO A 333 -6.55 19.99 0.30
N ASP A 334 -6.81 19.61 -0.94
CA ASP A 334 -8.14 19.37 -1.51
C ASP A 334 -8.66 17.96 -1.26
N ARG A 335 -7.77 16.99 -1.03
CA ARG A 335 -8.13 15.58 -0.84
C ARG A 335 -7.07 14.77 -0.11
N LEU A 336 -7.51 13.66 0.47
CA LEU A 336 -6.65 12.56 0.88
C LEU A 336 -6.99 11.29 0.10
N ARG A 337 -5.98 10.45 -0.17
CA ARG A 337 -6.13 9.10 -0.72
C ARG A 337 -5.34 8.14 0.15
N PHE A 338 -5.97 7.05 0.57
CA PHE A 338 -5.33 6.02 1.38
C PHE A 338 -5.48 4.66 0.72
N ASP A 339 -4.36 4.09 0.28
CA ASP A 339 -4.33 2.79 -0.39
C ASP A 339 -3.93 1.73 0.65
N PHE A 340 -4.70 0.64 0.79
CA PHE A 340 -4.44 -0.40 1.79
C PHE A 340 -4.70 -1.81 1.26
N ALA A 341 -4.11 -2.80 1.91
CA ALA A 341 -4.31 -4.20 1.57
C ALA A 341 -5.62 -4.76 2.18
N HIS A 342 -6.52 -5.24 1.32
CA HIS A 342 -7.76 -5.91 1.73
C HIS A 342 -8.17 -6.99 0.71
N THR A 343 -8.93 -7.99 1.14
CA THR A 343 -9.29 -9.17 0.33
C THR A 343 -10.42 -8.90 -0.67
N GLY A 344 -11.18 -7.83 -0.49
CA GLY A 344 -12.34 -7.47 -1.32
C GLY A 344 -12.50 -5.95 -1.49
N PRO A 345 -13.51 -5.50 -2.25
CA PRO A 345 -14.06 -4.15 -2.09
C PRO A 345 -14.73 -4.02 -0.71
N LEU A 346 -14.84 -2.79 -0.21
CA LEU A 346 -15.59 -2.51 1.02
C LEU A 346 -17.09 -2.63 0.77
N GLY A 347 -17.81 -3.28 1.68
CA GLY A 347 -19.27 -3.25 1.71
C GLY A 347 -19.81 -1.88 2.13
N THR A 348 -21.07 -1.58 1.78
CA THR A 348 -21.72 -0.32 2.17
C THR A 348 -21.73 -0.13 3.69
N ASP A 349 -22.10 -1.18 4.45
CA ASP A 349 -22.14 -1.12 5.92
C ASP A 349 -20.74 -0.89 6.52
N GLU A 350 -19.69 -1.46 5.92
CA GLU A 350 -18.30 -1.25 6.36
C GLU A 350 -17.85 0.20 6.09
N LEU A 351 -18.24 0.77 4.94
CA LEU A 351 -17.97 2.17 4.60
C LEU A 351 -18.65 3.12 5.60
N GLU A 352 -19.93 2.90 5.89
CA GLU A 352 -20.69 3.72 6.84
C GLU A 352 -20.10 3.65 8.26
N GLN A 353 -19.67 2.46 8.70
CA GLN A 353 -19.01 2.30 10.00
C GLN A 353 -17.66 3.01 10.06
N VAL A 354 -16.84 2.88 9.02
CA VAL A 354 -15.55 3.57 8.94
C VAL A 354 -15.75 5.08 8.97
N GLU A 355 -16.71 5.60 8.20
CA GLU A 355 -17.03 7.04 8.17
C GLU A 355 -17.53 7.55 9.53
N LEU A 356 -18.43 6.80 10.19
CA LEU A 356 -18.95 7.13 11.51
C LEU A 356 -17.80 7.25 12.52
N ILE A 357 -16.94 6.23 12.59
CA ILE A 357 -15.80 6.17 13.50
C ILE A 357 -14.85 7.36 13.28
N VAL A 358 -14.53 7.67 12.02
CA VAL A 358 -13.63 8.79 11.71
C VAL A 358 -14.23 10.11 12.19
N ASN A 359 -15.53 10.33 11.93
CA ASN A 359 -16.23 11.54 12.36
C ASN A 359 -16.33 11.65 13.89
N GLU A 360 -16.58 10.54 14.59
CA GLU A 360 -16.55 10.50 16.06
C GLU A 360 -15.17 10.85 16.60
N GLY A 361 -14.10 10.32 15.99
CA GLY A 361 -12.72 10.66 16.34
C GLY A 361 -12.41 12.14 16.14
N ILE A 362 -12.94 12.76 15.08
CA ILE A 362 -12.82 14.20 14.83
C ILE A 362 -13.58 14.99 15.90
N TRP A 363 -14.83 14.65 16.19
CA TRP A 363 -15.67 15.36 17.17
C TRP A 363 -15.16 15.23 18.61
N ALA A 364 -14.52 14.10 18.93
CA ALA A 364 -13.89 13.91 20.23
C ALA A 364 -12.75 14.91 20.50
N ASN A 365 -12.16 15.49 19.44
CA ASN A 365 -11.14 16.52 19.51
C ASN A 365 -10.01 16.18 20.51
N HIS A 366 -9.53 14.94 20.44
CA HIS A 366 -8.49 14.46 21.33
C HIS A 366 -7.16 15.20 21.07
N PRO A 367 -6.37 15.46 22.13
CA PRO A 367 -5.06 16.08 21.96
C PRO A 367 -4.15 15.16 21.15
N VAL A 368 -3.42 15.75 20.20
CA VAL A 368 -2.34 15.06 19.48
C VAL A 368 -1.05 15.20 20.27
N GLU A 369 -0.48 14.08 20.70
CA GLU A 369 0.76 14.03 21.46
C GLU A 369 1.93 13.71 20.52
N ILE A 370 3.05 14.41 20.69
CA ILE A 370 4.27 14.18 19.91
C ILE A 370 5.39 13.84 20.89
N ASP A 371 6.09 12.75 20.62
CA ASP A 371 7.20 12.27 21.44
C ASP A 371 8.37 11.81 20.57
N HIS A 372 9.58 11.83 21.12
CA HIS A 372 10.81 11.35 20.46
C HIS A 372 11.39 10.21 21.30
N ARG A 373 11.43 9.02 20.72
CA ARG A 373 11.90 7.82 21.43
C ARG A 373 12.61 6.87 20.48
N SER A 374 13.27 5.85 21.03
CA SER A 374 13.91 4.85 20.18
C SER A 374 12.89 4.04 19.40
N TYR A 375 13.27 3.59 18.20
CA TYR A 375 12.42 2.75 17.35
C TYR A 375 11.92 1.51 18.10
N ALA A 376 12.81 0.84 18.84
CA ALA A 376 12.45 -0.33 19.65
C ALA A 376 11.37 -0.01 20.68
N THR A 377 11.54 1.07 21.46
CA THR A 377 10.57 1.50 22.48
C THR A 377 9.23 1.87 21.85
N ALA A 378 9.25 2.58 20.72
CA ALA A 378 8.04 2.95 20.03
C ALA A 378 7.23 1.72 19.59
N VAL A 379 7.89 0.71 19.01
CA VAL A 379 7.24 -0.54 18.59
C VAL A 379 6.70 -1.31 19.80
N GLU A 380 7.45 -1.39 20.90
CA GLU A 380 7.00 -2.01 22.16
C GLU A 380 5.75 -1.34 22.74
N ASP A 381 5.67 -0.01 22.64
CA ASP A 381 4.52 0.79 23.08
C ASP A 381 3.29 0.66 22.16
N GLY A 382 3.40 -0.13 21.09
CA GLY A 382 2.34 -0.37 20.12
C GLY A 382 2.36 0.58 18.92
N ALA A 383 3.47 1.28 18.66
CA ALA A 383 3.62 2.08 17.46
C ALA A 383 3.64 1.21 16.21
N MET A 384 2.83 1.60 15.25
CA MET A 384 2.76 0.94 13.96
C MET A 384 3.87 1.49 13.07
N ALA A 385 4.82 0.61 12.74
CA ALA A 385 5.78 0.85 11.67
C ALA A 385 5.09 0.61 10.31
N LEU A 386 5.26 1.53 9.37
CA LEU A 386 4.71 1.37 8.02
C LEU A 386 5.60 0.42 7.21
N PHE A 387 4.95 -0.49 6.47
CA PHE A 387 5.65 -1.51 5.70
C PHE A 387 6.45 -0.89 4.55
N GLY A 388 7.76 -1.12 4.53
CA GLY A 388 8.68 -0.66 3.48
C GLY A 388 9.40 0.66 3.77
N GLU A 389 9.12 1.31 4.91
CA GLU A 389 9.89 2.46 5.37
C GLU A 389 11.12 2.03 6.17
N LYS A 390 12.22 2.77 6.02
CA LYS A 390 13.41 2.63 6.86
C LYS A 390 13.32 3.67 7.97
N TYR A 391 13.44 3.24 9.21
CA TYR A 391 13.42 4.11 10.39
C TYR A 391 14.82 4.23 10.99
N PRO A 392 15.26 5.43 11.38
CA PRO A 392 16.47 5.61 12.19
C PRO A 392 16.28 5.10 13.63
N GLU A 393 17.35 5.10 14.43
CA GLU A 393 17.30 4.68 15.84
C GLU A 393 16.34 5.53 16.68
N GLN A 394 16.28 6.84 16.43
CA GLN A 394 15.39 7.80 17.09
C GLN A 394 14.24 8.20 16.16
N VAL A 395 13.01 7.95 16.57
CA VAL A 395 11.81 8.20 15.77
C VAL A 395 10.90 9.21 16.46
N ARG A 396 10.28 10.08 15.67
CA ARG A 396 9.20 10.94 16.14
C ARG A 396 7.90 10.15 16.09
N VAL A 397 7.21 10.06 17.21
CA VAL A 397 5.96 9.31 17.35
C VAL A 397 4.82 10.27 17.54
N VAL A 398 3.85 10.21 16.64
CA VAL A 398 2.61 11.00 16.73
C VAL A 398 1.53 10.10 17.30
N SER A 399 0.89 10.54 18.39
CA SER A 399 -0.10 9.77 19.13
C SER A 399 -1.45 10.46 19.22
N ILE A 400 -2.54 9.71 18.99
CA ILE A 400 -3.91 10.16 19.24
C ILE A 400 -4.55 9.18 20.24
N PRO A 401 -4.99 9.66 21.43
CA PRO A 401 -5.59 8.82 22.46
C PRO A 401 -6.82 8.03 21.97
N ALA A 402 -6.89 6.79 22.44
CA ALA A 402 -7.89 5.79 22.09
C ALA A 402 -9.25 5.93 22.80
N SER A 403 -9.52 7.03 23.51
CA SER A 403 -10.70 7.09 24.38
C SER A 403 -12.04 7.01 23.64
N VAL A 404 -12.03 7.12 22.31
CA VAL A 404 -13.18 7.04 21.40
C VAL A 404 -13.86 5.66 21.40
N TRP A 405 -13.14 4.57 21.68
CA TRP A 405 -13.58 3.23 21.26
C TRP A 405 -14.40 2.43 22.30
N ASN A 406 -14.79 3.02 23.43
CA ASN A 406 -15.43 2.30 24.54
C ASN A 406 -16.98 2.27 24.54
N SER A 407 -17.64 2.83 23.52
CA SER A 407 -19.12 2.86 23.46
C SER A 407 -19.75 1.61 22.82
N VAL A 408 -18.98 0.72 22.17
CA VAL A 408 -19.50 -0.52 21.57
C VAL A 408 -18.64 -1.74 21.92
N GLY A 409 -18.69 -2.17 23.19
CA GLY A 409 -18.56 -3.59 23.54
C GLY A 409 -17.29 -4.38 23.20
N ALA A 410 -16.17 -3.78 22.75
CA ALA A 410 -14.92 -4.49 22.49
C ALA A 410 -13.73 -3.86 23.24
N ARG A 411 -13.10 -4.65 24.12
CA ARG A 411 -11.86 -4.27 24.81
C ARG A 411 -10.68 -4.35 23.85
N MET A 412 -10.30 -3.25 23.19
CA MET A 412 -8.94 -3.06 22.71
C MET A 412 -8.46 -1.62 22.98
N ARG A 413 -7.32 -1.50 23.67
CA ARG A 413 -6.63 -0.22 23.90
C ARG A 413 -5.76 0.08 22.68
N ALA A 414 -6.31 0.67 21.64
CA ALA A 414 -5.51 1.09 20.48
C ALA A 414 -5.17 2.58 20.58
N LYS A 415 -4.06 2.92 21.25
CA LYS A 415 -3.43 4.23 21.03
C LYS A 415 -3.02 4.27 19.57
N LEU A 416 -3.45 5.27 18.80
CA LEU A 416 -2.89 5.45 17.48
C LEU A 416 -1.48 5.97 17.67
N LEU A 417 -0.47 5.22 17.25
CA LEU A 417 0.94 5.60 17.37
C LEU A 417 1.55 5.45 15.97
N ARG A 418 1.81 6.58 15.30
CA ARG A 418 2.48 6.60 13.99
C ARG A 418 3.93 7.04 14.15
N LEU A 419 4.85 6.23 13.64
CA LEU A 419 6.23 6.66 13.42
C LEU A 419 6.23 7.66 12.25
N VAL A 420 6.65 8.90 12.50
CA VAL A 420 6.89 9.91 11.48
C VAL A 420 8.39 10.15 11.43
N TYR A 421 9.02 9.91 10.29
CA TYR A 421 10.38 10.35 10.03
C TYR A 421 10.37 11.58 9.12
N SER A 422 11.07 12.64 9.53
CA SER A 422 11.40 13.78 8.68
C SER A 422 12.83 14.19 8.99
N GLY A 423 13.76 13.82 8.12
CA GLY A 423 15.16 14.21 8.26
C GLY A 423 15.87 13.94 6.95
N SER A 424 16.60 14.95 6.46
CA SER A 424 17.41 14.84 5.26
C SER A 424 18.47 13.75 5.45
N LEU A 425 18.74 13.02 4.37
CA LEU A 425 19.85 12.08 4.36
C LEU A 425 21.14 12.89 4.32
N VAL A 426 21.74 13.13 5.49
CA VAL A 426 23.19 13.29 5.55
C VAL A 426 23.76 11.92 5.18
N SER A 427 24.26 11.83 3.95
CA SER A 427 25.01 10.67 3.49
C SER A 427 26.28 10.49 4.32
N GLN A 428 26.34 9.39 5.07
CA GLN A 428 27.52 8.66 5.51
C GLN A 428 27.13 7.18 5.34
N GLU A 429 27.84 6.28 4.67
CA GLU A 429 29.17 6.26 4.08
C GLU A 429 29.14 5.26 2.92
N SER A 430 29.99 5.52 1.94
CA SER A 430 30.47 4.56 0.97
C SER A 430 31.20 3.38 1.65
N GLN A 431 30.95 2.17 1.12
CA GLN A 431 31.90 1.06 0.97
C GLN A 431 32.61 0.47 2.20
N GLN A 432 32.40 -0.85 2.37
CA GLN A 432 33.21 -1.94 3.01
C GLN A 432 32.26 -2.78 3.89
N GLU A 433 31.99 -4.07 3.69
CA GLU A 433 32.53 -5.17 2.86
C GLU A 433 31.38 -5.98 2.23
#